data_AF-A0A353DAS4-F1
#
_entry.id   AF-A0A353DAS4-F1
#
_cell.length_a   1.000
_cell.length_b   1.000
_cell.length_c   1.000
_cell.angle_alpha   90.00
_cell.angle_beta   90.00
_cell.angle_gamma   90.00
#
_symmetry.space_group_name_H-M   'P 1'
#
loop_
_entity.id
_entity.type
_entity.pdbx_description
1 polymer ?
#
loop_
_entity_poly.entity_id
_entity_poly.type
_entity_poly.pdbx_seq_one_letter_code
_entity_poly.pdbx_strand_id
1 'polypeptide(L)'
;MWTRETRVGNARQGRLTSLSNRFKHMFKRGRMKKPETQGTRERILDAAGSIFAMRGFRAATVRQISEAAGVNVALLHYYFKDKAGLYQAVLEDLTDCGLRDFPPDMGVRPGDGPEARLRGFVRGLLFRLLSDRSWGGYEGKARLIIKEISDPTPYMDQVVERFARPQKEVLQGIVSEILAPHLDPLRLRACCLSVVAQCLHYAYAKPVIDRLLPGVGSRDEDIALLAAHITEFSLGGMARIREQAARQTGGGRS
;
A
#
# COMPACT_ATOMS: atom_id res chain seq x y z
N MET A 1 1.50 -50.69 -35.61
CA MET A 1 2.93 -50.45 -35.31
C MET A 1 3.19 -48.97 -35.60
N TRP A 2 3.88 -48.27 -34.68
CA TRP A 2 4.16 -46.81 -34.57
C TRP A 2 3.44 -46.09 -33.42
N THR A 3 4.14 -46.08 -32.28
CA THR A 3 3.96 -45.27 -31.08
C THR A 3 4.53 -43.86 -31.28
N ARG A 4 3.87 -42.82 -30.76
CA ARG A 4 4.48 -41.49 -30.54
C ARG A 4 4.61 -41.24 -29.04
N GLU A 5 5.84 -41.33 -28.53
CA GLU A 5 6.23 -40.79 -27.24
C GLU A 5 6.33 -39.26 -27.33
N THR A 6 5.51 -38.55 -26.55
CA THR A 6 5.70 -37.11 -26.30
C THR A 6 6.67 -36.92 -25.13
N ARG A 7 7.86 -36.38 -25.43
CA ARG A 7 8.84 -35.89 -24.45
C ARG A 7 8.24 -34.77 -23.59
N VAL A 8 8.16 -35.00 -22.27
CA VAL A 8 7.93 -33.94 -21.28
C VAL A 8 9.26 -33.22 -21.02
N GLY A 9 9.50 -32.13 -21.75
CA GLY A 9 10.70 -31.30 -21.63
C GLY A 9 10.52 -30.10 -20.69
N ASN A 10 11.04 -30.24 -19.47
CA ASN A 10 11.73 -29.22 -18.67
C ASN A 10 11.26 -27.73 -18.72
N ALA A 11 10.02 -27.44 -18.31
CA ALA A 11 9.51 -26.07 -18.13
C ALA A 11 9.94 -25.37 -16.82
N ARG A 12 10.70 -26.06 -15.94
CA ARG A 12 11.10 -25.51 -14.62
C ARG A 12 12.41 -24.70 -14.67
N GLN A 13 13.31 -24.99 -15.62
CA GLN A 13 14.62 -24.32 -15.69
C GLN A 13 14.57 -22.89 -16.28
N GLY A 14 13.66 -22.61 -17.21
CA GLY A 14 13.53 -21.28 -17.86
C GLY A 14 12.94 -20.18 -16.98
N ARG A 15 12.22 -20.53 -15.91
CA ARG A 15 11.58 -19.54 -15.01
C ARG A 15 12.58 -18.92 -14.03
N LEU A 16 13.58 -19.69 -13.59
CA LEU A 16 14.64 -19.27 -12.68
C LEU A 16 15.66 -18.33 -13.35
N THR A 17 15.98 -18.55 -14.62
CA THR A 17 16.88 -17.67 -15.39
C THR A 17 16.24 -16.31 -15.69
N SER A 18 14.93 -16.25 -15.95
CA SER A 18 14.22 -14.95 -16.14
C SER A 18 14.13 -14.11 -14.85
N LEU A 19 14.10 -14.76 -13.69
CA LEU A 19 14.13 -14.08 -12.38
C LEU A 19 15.54 -13.55 -12.06
N SER A 20 16.60 -14.30 -12.42
CA SER A 20 18.00 -13.85 -12.32
C SER A 20 18.29 -12.64 -13.23
N ASN A 21 17.74 -12.63 -14.45
CA ASN A 21 17.90 -11.49 -15.36
C ASN A 21 17.08 -10.26 -14.95
N ARG A 22 15.87 -10.44 -14.38
CA ARG A 22 15.11 -9.36 -13.73
C ARG A 22 15.84 -8.79 -12.53
N PHE A 23 16.47 -9.65 -11.72
CA PHE A 23 17.31 -9.26 -10.60
C PHE A 23 18.43 -8.32 -11.08
N LYS A 24 19.19 -8.72 -12.11
CA LYS A 24 20.26 -7.88 -12.68
C LYS A 24 19.75 -6.58 -13.32
N HIS A 25 18.60 -6.59 -14.00
CA HIS A 25 18.06 -5.40 -14.66
C HIS A 25 17.45 -4.37 -13.70
N MET A 26 16.82 -4.81 -12.60
CA MET A 26 16.27 -3.91 -11.57
C MET A 26 17.40 -3.10 -10.90
N PHE A 27 18.54 -3.72 -10.62
CA PHE A 27 19.73 -3.02 -10.13
C PHE A 27 20.48 -2.22 -11.22
N LYS A 28 20.14 -2.37 -12.51
CA LYS A 28 20.80 -1.65 -13.63
C LYS A 28 20.04 -0.39 -14.08
N ARG A 29 18.73 -0.30 -13.83
CA ARG A 29 17.89 0.86 -14.23
C ARG A 29 17.82 1.98 -13.20
N GLY A 30 18.35 1.78 -12.00
CA GLY A 30 18.56 2.83 -11.01
C GLY A 30 20.05 3.11 -10.80
N ARG A 31 20.75 3.64 -11.82
CA ARG A 31 21.99 4.40 -11.55
C ARG A 31 21.59 5.75 -10.93
N MET A 32 21.02 5.70 -9.72
CA MET A 32 20.96 6.88 -8.88
C MET A 32 22.40 7.25 -8.55
N LYS A 33 22.73 8.55 -8.69
CA LYS A 33 23.96 9.15 -8.18
C LYS A 33 24.21 8.58 -6.78
N LYS A 34 25.39 8.02 -6.52
CA LYS A 34 25.82 7.68 -5.15
C LYS A 34 25.57 8.92 -4.27
N PRO A 35 24.67 8.87 -3.28
CA PRO A 35 24.83 9.78 -2.16
C PRO A 35 26.00 9.18 -1.37
N GLU A 36 27.10 9.91 -1.22
CA GLU A 36 28.20 9.52 -0.32
C GLU A 36 27.78 9.49 1.18
N THR A 37 26.46 9.43 1.47
CA THR A 37 25.86 9.64 2.78
C THR A 37 24.82 8.60 3.19
N GLN A 38 24.48 7.59 2.36
CA GLN A 38 23.52 6.57 2.78
C GLN A 38 24.17 5.57 3.76
N GLY A 39 23.70 5.58 5.01
CA GLY A 39 24.20 4.70 6.05
C GLY A 39 24.00 3.22 5.74
N THR A 40 24.76 2.37 6.43
CA THR A 40 24.72 0.92 6.22
C THR A 40 23.34 0.32 6.51
N ARG A 41 22.62 0.85 7.51
CA ARG A 41 21.29 0.40 7.88
C ARG A 41 20.30 0.63 6.73
N GLU A 42 20.33 1.80 6.12
CA GLU A 42 19.45 2.20 5.02
C GLU A 42 19.73 1.36 3.78
N ARG A 43 21.00 1.07 3.46
CA ARG A 43 21.34 0.16 2.35
C ARG A 43 20.77 -1.25 2.54
N ILE A 44 20.80 -1.76 3.78
CA ILE A 44 20.23 -3.08 4.09
C ILE A 44 18.71 -3.05 3.92
N LEU A 45 18.02 -2.02 4.43
CA LEU A 45 16.57 -1.87 4.26
C LEU A 45 16.17 -1.76 2.77
N ASP A 46 16.92 -1.01 1.98
CA ASP A 46 16.68 -0.84 0.54
C ASP A 46 16.78 -2.17 -0.23
N ALA A 47 17.84 -2.92 0.01
CA ALA A 47 18.04 -4.24 -0.58
C ALA A 47 16.97 -5.25 -0.10
N ALA A 48 16.68 -5.25 1.20
CA ALA A 48 15.69 -6.13 1.81
C ALA A 48 14.29 -5.87 1.25
N GLY A 49 13.84 -4.60 1.22
CA GLY A 49 12.55 -4.21 0.67
C GLY A 49 12.38 -4.63 -0.78
N SER A 50 13.44 -4.50 -1.59
CA SER A 50 13.44 -4.95 -2.99
C SER A 50 13.22 -6.46 -3.08
N ILE A 51 13.99 -7.22 -2.32
CA ILE A 51 13.96 -8.68 -2.35
C ILE A 51 12.62 -9.21 -1.81
N PHE A 52 12.12 -8.65 -0.71
CA PHE A 52 10.83 -9.02 -0.14
C PHE A 52 9.66 -8.67 -1.06
N ALA A 53 9.65 -7.48 -1.67
CA ALA A 53 8.60 -7.11 -2.62
C ALA A 53 8.54 -8.08 -3.82
N MET A 54 9.70 -8.55 -4.30
CA MET A 54 9.77 -9.52 -5.39
C MET A 54 9.40 -10.95 -4.98
N ARG A 55 9.97 -11.46 -3.87
CA ARG A 55 9.96 -12.89 -3.53
C ARG A 55 9.01 -13.25 -2.39
N GLY A 56 8.55 -12.27 -1.62
CA GLY A 56 7.85 -12.46 -0.36
C GLY A 56 8.79 -12.89 0.77
N PHE A 57 8.27 -12.84 2.00
CA PHE A 57 9.02 -13.17 3.22
C PHE A 57 9.62 -14.58 3.21
N ARG A 58 8.83 -15.60 2.82
CA ARG A 58 9.23 -17.01 2.89
C ARG A 58 10.41 -17.35 1.99
N ALA A 59 10.39 -16.90 0.73
CA ALA A 59 11.39 -17.26 -0.27
C ALA A 59 12.65 -16.38 -0.27
N ALA A 60 12.61 -15.22 0.39
CA ALA A 60 13.78 -14.36 0.58
C ALA A 60 14.77 -14.96 1.60
N THR A 61 16.07 -14.84 1.33
CA THR A 61 17.13 -15.30 2.24
C THR A 61 18.02 -14.15 2.69
N VAL A 62 18.53 -14.24 3.92
CA VAL A 62 19.46 -13.24 4.51
C VAL A 62 20.71 -13.08 3.64
N ARG A 63 21.21 -14.19 3.06
CA ARG A 63 22.37 -14.18 2.16
C ARG A 63 22.12 -13.36 0.88
N GLN A 64 20.95 -13.52 0.25
CA GLN A 64 20.59 -12.72 -0.93
C GLN A 64 20.55 -11.23 -0.60
N ILE A 65 20.04 -10.89 0.59
CA ILE A 65 19.94 -9.51 1.05
C ILE A 65 21.32 -8.93 1.38
N SER A 66 22.17 -9.67 2.09
CA SER A 66 23.51 -9.22 2.43
C SER A 66 24.37 -9.00 1.18
N GLU A 67 24.29 -9.93 0.21
CA GLU A 67 24.96 -9.80 -1.09
C GLU A 67 24.47 -8.56 -1.85
N ALA A 68 23.14 -8.33 -1.91
CA ALA A 68 22.57 -7.16 -2.59
C ALA A 68 22.90 -5.83 -1.89
N ALA A 69 22.96 -5.83 -0.55
CA ALA A 69 23.30 -4.65 0.24
C ALA A 69 24.82 -4.36 0.28
N GLY A 70 25.66 -5.29 -0.18
CA GLY A 70 27.12 -5.17 -0.08
C GLY A 70 27.61 -5.17 1.36
N VAL A 71 27.03 -6.04 2.20
CA VAL A 71 27.43 -6.23 3.61
C VAL A 71 27.60 -7.73 3.90
N ASN A 72 28.30 -8.06 4.98
CA ASN A 72 28.33 -9.43 5.47
C ASN A 72 27.07 -9.76 6.29
N VAL A 73 26.77 -11.05 6.45
CA VAL A 73 25.60 -11.53 7.20
C VAL A 73 25.64 -11.15 8.67
N ALA A 74 26.83 -11.12 9.29
CA ALA A 74 27.01 -10.73 10.69
C ALA A 74 26.57 -9.28 10.94
N LEU A 75 26.88 -8.36 10.03
CA LEU A 75 26.49 -6.95 10.13
C LEU A 75 24.99 -6.76 9.95
N LEU A 76 24.35 -7.55 9.07
CA LEU A 76 22.89 -7.57 8.94
C LEU A 76 22.22 -8.06 10.24
N HIS A 77 22.74 -9.14 10.83
CA HIS A 77 22.25 -9.63 12.13
C HIS A 77 22.52 -8.65 13.27
N TYR A 78 23.62 -7.90 13.24
CA TYR A 78 23.88 -6.84 14.21
C TYR A 78 22.78 -5.77 14.20
N TYR A 79 22.34 -5.33 13.01
CA TYR A 79 21.29 -4.31 12.90
C TYR A 79 19.87 -4.82 13.14
N PHE A 80 19.55 -6.03 12.69
CA PHE A 80 18.16 -6.50 12.57
C PHE A 80 17.86 -7.81 13.31
N LYS A 81 18.86 -8.39 13.98
CA LYS A 81 18.82 -9.67 14.71
C LYS A 81 18.61 -10.89 13.83
N ASP A 82 17.59 -10.91 12.99
CA ASP A 82 17.24 -12.01 12.10
C ASP A 82 16.43 -11.54 10.86
N LYS A 83 15.94 -12.49 10.06
CA LYS A 83 15.11 -12.17 8.88
C LYS A 83 13.75 -11.57 9.27
N ALA A 84 13.19 -11.97 10.40
CA ALA A 84 11.90 -11.49 10.88
C ALA A 84 11.99 -10.03 11.30
N GLY A 85 12.99 -9.68 12.13
CA GLY A 85 13.28 -8.31 12.53
C GLY A 85 13.60 -7.41 11.34
N LEU A 86 14.32 -7.94 10.33
CA LEU A 86 14.56 -7.20 9.09
C LEU A 86 13.28 -6.98 8.28
N TYR A 87 12.40 -7.99 8.18
CA TYR A 87 11.13 -7.87 7.47
C TYR A 87 10.22 -6.83 8.12
N GLN A 88 10.09 -6.89 9.44
CA GLN A 88 9.32 -5.92 10.21
C GLN A 88 9.86 -4.50 10.03
N ALA A 89 11.19 -4.32 10.11
CA ALA A 89 11.81 -3.01 9.91
C ALA A 89 11.59 -2.46 8.49
N VAL A 90 11.51 -3.33 7.48
CA VAL A 90 11.14 -2.94 6.10
C VAL A 90 9.69 -2.50 6.02
N LEU A 91 8.75 -3.22 6.64
CA LEU A 91 7.33 -2.82 6.64
C LEU A 91 7.14 -1.47 7.34
N GLU A 92 7.79 -1.27 8.48
CA GLU A 92 7.79 0.00 9.22
C GLU A 92 8.35 1.15 8.38
N ASP A 93 9.52 0.96 7.76
CA ASP A 93 10.15 1.98 6.92
C ASP A 93 9.28 2.34 5.70
N LEU A 94 8.64 1.35 5.07
CA LEU A 94 7.68 1.58 3.98
C LEU A 94 6.50 2.44 4.43
N THR A 95 5.93 2.14 5.60
CA THR A 95 4.79 2.89 6.14
C THR A 95 5.18 4.31 6.57
N ASP A 96 6.33 4.48 7.21
CA ASP A 96 6.82 5.76 7.71
C ASP A 96 7.19 6.68 6.54
N CYS A 97 7.88 6.16 5.53
CA CYS A 97 8.17 6.91 4.31
C CYS A 97 6.88 7.32 3.60
N GLY A 98 5.91 6.42 3.49
CA GLY A 98 4.61 6.72 2.89
C GLY A 98 3.87 7.85 3.61
N LEU A 99 3.84 7.85 4.96
CA LEU A 99 3.18 8.92 5.72
C LEU A 99 3.91 10.25 5.64
N ARG A 100 5.24 10.23 5.69
CA ARG A 100 6.04 11.44 5.59
C ARG A 100 5.85 12.12 4.24
N ASP A 101 5.87 11.34 3.17
CA ASP A 101 5.84 11.88 1.81
C ASP A 101 4.40 12.21 1.38
N PHE A 102 3.42 11.50 1.94
CA PHE A 102 1.99 11.70 1.72
C PHE A 102 1.24 11.64 3.05
N PRO A 103 1.18 12.74 3.81
CA PRO A 103 0.47 12.74 5.08
C PRO A 103 -1.05 12.56 4.88
N PRO A 104 -1.77 12.09 5.89
CA PRO A 104 -3.21 11.84 5.78
C PRO A 104 -4.02 13.08 5.47
N ASP A 105 -3.58 14.25 5.89
CA ASP A 105 -4.25 15.50 5.61
C ASP A 105 -3.93 16.06 4.21
N MET A 106 -2.83 15.65 3.59
CA MET A 106 -2.27 16.26 2.38
C MET A 106 -2.22 17.80 2.44
N GLY A 107 -1.96 18.36 3.63
CA GLY A 107 -1.90 19.80 3.88
C GLY A 107 -3.25 20.47 4.18
N VAL A 108 -4.36 19.72 4.23
CA VAL A 108 -5.67 20.22 4.67
C VAL A 108 -5.67 20.40 6.19
N ARG A 109 -6.14 21.55 6.68
CA ARG A 109 -6.06 21.89 8.10
C ARG A 109 -7.25 21.31 8.88
N PRO A 110 -7.11 21.07 10.19
CA PRO A 110 -8.23 20.62 11.04
C PRO A 110 -9.44 21.57 11.04
N GLY A 111 -9.24 22.87 10.81
CA GLY A 111 -10.30 23.87 10.71
C GLY A 111 -11.00 23.94 9.35
N ASP A 112 -10.49 23.22 8.34
CA ASP A 112 -11.20 23.08 7.07
C ASP A 112 -12.39 22.13 7.22
N GLY A 113 -13.43 22.32 6.41
CA GLY A 113 -14.65 21.51 6.47
C GLY A 113 -14.38 20.00 6.30
N PRO A 114 -15.21 19.12 6.88
CA PRO A 114 -14.96 17.69 6.89
C PRO A 114 -14.92 17.07 5.48
N GLU A 115 -15.61 17.65 4.50
CA GLU A 115 -15.54 17.25 3.09
C GLU A 115 -14.14 17.49 2.49
N ALA A 116 -13.51 18.63 2.82
CA ALA A 116 -12.16 18.93 2.38
C ALA A 116 -11.15 18.01 3.06
N ARG A 117 -11.32 17.75 4.35
CA ARG A 117 -10.49 16.79 5.11
C ARG A 117 -10.64 15.37 4.59
N LEU A 118 -11.85 14.94 4.19
CA LEU A 118 -12.08 13.65 3.53
C LEU A 118 -11.32 13.58 2.21
N ARG A 119 -11.35 14.65 1.40
CA ARG A 119 -10.60 14.73 0.15
C ARG A 119 -9.09 14.59 0.38
N GLY A 120 -8.56 15.29 1.40
CA GLY A 120 -7.16 15.18 1.81
C GLY A 120 -6.79 13.74 2.19
N PHE A 121 -7.63 13.10 3.00
CA PHE A 121 -7.46 11.70 3.42
C PHE A 121 -7.44 10.72 2.25
N VAL A 122 -8.45 10.79 1.37
CA VAL A 122 -8.54 9.93 0.19
C VAL A 122 -7.34 10.14 -0.73
N ARG A 123 -6.95 11.40 -0.96
CA ARG A 123 -5.79 11.76 -1.77
C ARG A 123 -4.52 11.15 -1.18
N GLY A 124 -4.24 11.38 0.10
CA GLY A 124 -3.04 10.84 0.76
C GLY A 124 -2.99 9.32 0.71
N LEU A 125 -4.13 8.65 0.94
CA LEU A 125 -4.22 7.20 0.83
C LEU A 125 -3.91 6.69 -0.59
N LEU A 126 -4.52 7.29 -1.62
CA LEU A 126 -4.26 6.89 -3.00
C LEU A 126 -2.81 7.15 -3.42
N PHE A 127 -2.22 8.28 -3.04
CA PHE A 127 -0.81 8.55 -3.32
C PHE A 127 0.13 7.52 -2.66
N ARG A 128 -0.11 7.14 -1.40
CA ARG A 128 0.67 6.07 -0.75
C ARG A 128 0.57 4.72 -1.45
N LEU A 129 -0.57 4.44 -2.08
CA LEU A 129 -0.84 3.17 -2.77
C LEU A 129 -0.30 3.14 -4.20
N LEU A 130 -0.41 4.25 -4.93
CA LEU A 130 -0.25 4.28 -6.39
C LEU A 130 0.95 5.08 -6.89
N SER A 131 1.43 6.07 -6.12
CA SER A 131 2.53 6.95 -6.53
C SER A 131 3.82 6.17 -6.76
N ASP A 132 4.57 6.53 -7.81
CA ASP A 132 5.90 5.98 -8.11
C ASP A 132 7.03 6.66 -7.31
N ARG A 133 6.74 7.76 -6.62
CA ARG A 133 7.62 8.36 -5.62
C ARG A 133 7.91 7.43 -4.44
N SER A 134 8.94 7.79 -3.67
CA SER A 134 9.37 7.07 -2.46
C SER A 134 9.74 5.61 -2.80
N TRP A 135 9.04 4.63 -2.23
CA TRP A 135 9.28 3.22 -2.51
C TRP A 135 8.54 2.70 -3.74
N GLY A 136 7.93 3.55 -4.58
CA GLY A 136 7.50 3.19 -5.93
C GLY A 136 6.11 2.55 -6.07
N GLY A 137 5.22 2.73 -5.09
CA GLY A 137 3.82 2.32 -5.19
C GLY A 137 3.65 0.85 -5.58
N TYR A 138 2.67 0.57 -6.45
CA TYR A 138 2.40 -0.79 -6.92
C TYR A 138 3.55 -1.40 -7.72
N GLU A 139 4.40 -0.64 -8.42
CA GLU A 139 5.48 -1.23 -9.22
C GLU A 139 6.79 -1.40 -8.45
N GLY A 140 6.94 -0.66 -7.36
CA GLY A 140 8.10 -0.69 -6.48
C GLY A 140 7.90 -1.59 -5.27
N LYS A 141 8.54 -1.18 -4.18
CA LYS A 141 8.63 -1.95 -2.94
C LYS A 141 7.41 -1.77 -2.05
N ALA A 142 6.65 -0.70 -2.22
CA ALA A 142 5.35 -0.51 -1.56
C ALA A 142 4.31 -1.58 -1.97
N ARG A 143 4.50 -2.29 -3.09
CA ARG A 143 3.77 -3.54 -3.42
C ARG A 143 3.80 -4.56 -2.28
N LEU A 144 4.85 -4.57 -1.46
CA LEU A 144 4.93 -5.46 -0.31
C LEU A 144 3.77 -5.23 0.67
N ILE A 145 3.42 -3.97 0.96
CA ILE A 145 2.27 -3.62 1.82
C ILE A 145 0.98 -4.16 1.24
N ILE A 146 0.79 -4.03 -0.08
CA ILE A 146 -0.41 -4.54 -0.76
C ILE A 146 -0.51 -6.06 -0.62
N LYS A 147 0.61 -6.78 -0.79
CA LYS A 147 0.64 -8.24 -0.57
C LYS A 147 0.32 -8.60 0.87
N GLU A 148 0.89 -7.88 1.83
CA GLU A 148 0.70 -8.11 3.26
C GLU A 148 -0.75 -7.91 3.69
N ILE A 149 -1.47 -6.94 3.10
CA ILE A 149 -2.88 -6.77 3.42
C ILE A 149 -3.75 -7.90 2.81
N SER A 150 -3.37 -8.47 1.65
CA SER A 150 -4.13 -9.58 1.03
C SER A 150 -3.85 -10.94 1.67
N ASP A 151 -2.61 -11.21 2.06
CA ASP A 151 -2.14 -12.48 2.63
C ASP A 151 -1.21 -12.16 3.82
N PRO A 152 -1.77 -11.79 4.98
CA PRO A 152 -1.02 -11.25 6.09
C PRO A 152 -0.12 -12.29 6.74
N THR A 153 1.12 -11.89 7.00
CA THR A 153 1.98 -12.57 7.95
C THR A 153 1.71 -12.05 9.37
N PRO A 154 2.23 -12.71 10.43
CA PRO A 154 2.10 -12.19 11.80
C PRO A 154 2.70 -10.79 12.00
N TYR A 155 3.56 -10.31 11.09
CA TYR A 155 4.15 -8.98 11.18
C TYR A 155 3.17 -7.86 10.80
N MET A 156 2.03 -8.19 10.19
CA MET A 156 1.00 -7.22 9.85
C MET A 156 0.33 -6.61 11.09
N ASP A 157 0.26 -7.34 12.22
CA ASP A 157 -0.37 -6.83 13.46
C ASP A 157 0.26 -5.51 13.91
N GLN A 158 1.58 -5.43 13.85
CA GLN A 158 2.30 -4.20 14.21
C GLN A 158 2.04 -3.06 13.23
N VAL A 159 1.90 -3.36 11.94
CA VAL A 159 1.50 -2.38 10.93
C VAL A 159 0.07 -1.90 11.20
N VAL A 160 -0.84 -2.80 11.58
CA VAL A 160 -2.21 -2.44 11.94
C VAL A 160 -2.20 -1.48 13.13
N GLU A 161 -1.48 -1.80 14.20
CA GLU A 161 -1.46 -0.99 15.41
C GLU A 161 -0.79 0.37 15.20
N ARG A 162 0.37 0.41 14.56
CA ARG A 162 1.17 1.65 14.43
C ARG A 162 0.76 2.52 13.26
N PHE A 163 0.28 1.92 12.17
CA PHE A 163 -0.07 2.65 10.97
C PHE A 163 -1.58 2.67 10.73
N ALA A 164 -2.25 1.52 10.63
CA ALA A 164 -3.64 1.50 10.18
C ALA A 164 -4.62 2.09 11.21
N ARG A 165 -4.41 1.84 12.50
CA ARG A 165 -5.30 2.28 13.58
C ARG A 165 -5.39 3.81 13.71
N PRO A 166 -4.28 4.58 13.76
CA PRO A 166 -4.34 6.04 13.73
C PRO A 166 -5.06 6.60 12.48
N GLN A 167 -4.83 6.00 11.31
CA GLN A 167 -5.48 6.43 10.06
C GLN A 167 -6.98 6.17 10.09
N LYS A 168 -7.39 5.02 10.63
CA LYS A 168 -8.79 4.67 10.85
C LYS A 168 -9.46 5.66 11.80
N GLU A 169 -8.77 6.12 12.86
CA GLU A 169 -9.31 7.10 13.81
C GLU A 169 -9.52 8.47 13.15
N VAL A 170 -8.57 8.93 12.33
CA VAL A 170 -8.71 10.16 11.53
C VAL A 170 -9.93 10.07 10.61
N LEU A 171 -10.03 9.00 9.81
CA LEU A 171 -11.16 8.82 8.89
C LEU A 171 -12.49 8.73 9.64
N GLN A 172 -12.53 7.98 10.75
CA GLN A 172 -13.75 7.84 11.55
C GLN A 172 -14.20 9.20 12.11
N GLY A 173 -13.28 10.03 12.57
CA GLY A 173 -13.59 11.39 13.04
C GLY A 173 -14.21 12.25 11.93
N ILE A 174 -13.59 12.25 10.74
CA ILE A 174 -14.10 12.99 9.57
C ILE A 174 -15.50 12.49 9.17
N VAL A 175 -15.68 11.18 9.00
CA VAL A 175 -16.94 10.59 8.56
C VAL A 175 -18.04 10.81 9.60
N SER A 176 -17.71 10.74 10.90
CA SER A 176 -18.66 11.02 11.98
C SER A 176 -19.17 12.46 11.95
N GLU A 177 -18.33 13.42 11.58
CA GLU A 177 -18.70 14.84 11.43
C GLU A 177 -19.66 15.05 10.25
N ILE A 178 -19.37 14.43 9.09
CA ILE A 178 -20.21 14.49 7.88
C ILE A 178 -21.61 13.93 8.13
N LEU A 179 -21.65 12.81 8.83
CA LEU A 179 -22.87 12.06 9.12
C LEU A 179 -23.72 12.71 10.23
N ALA A 180 -23.17 13.68 10.98
CA ALA A 180 -23.73 14.31 12.18
C ALA A 180 -23.75 13.37 13.41
N PRO A 181 -23.79 13.90 14.65
CA PRO A 181 -23.82 13.06 15.85
C PRO A 181 -25.09 12.21 15.87
N HIS A 182 -24.96 10.95 16.31
CA HIS A 182 -26.03 9.96 16.53
C HIS A 182 -26.37 8.97 15.40
N LEU A 183 -25.47 8.73 14.44
CA LEU A 183 -25.63 7.57 13.54
C LEU A 183 -25.19 6.26 14.17
N ASP A 184 -25.90 5.19 13.80
CA ASP A 184 -25.60 3.80 14.15
C ASP A 184 -24.10 3.48 13.93
N PRO A 185 -23.38 2.98 14.94
CA PRO A 185 -21.97 2.62 14.83
C PRO A 185 -21.65 1.68 13.66
N LEU A 186 -22.58 0.81 13.28
CA LEU A 186 -22.39 -0.09 12.14
C LEU A 186 -22.38 0.68 10.82
N ARG A 187 -23.26 1.68 10.65
CA ARG A 187 -23.29 2.54 9.46
C ARG A 187 -22.05 3.40 9.33
N LEU A 188 -21.57 3.96 10.44
CA LEU A 188 -20.31 4.71 10.47
C LEU A 188 -19.13 3.84 10.00
N ARG A 189 -19.03 2.62 10.53
CA ARG A 189 -18.00 1.63 10.11
C ARG A 189 -18.14 1.27 8.63
N ALA A 190 -19.36 1.03 8.15
CA ALA A 190 -19.61 0.72 6.74
C ALA A 190 -19.21 1.88 5.80
N CYS A 191 -19.44 3.13 6.19
CA CYS A 191 -18.99 4.30 5.42
C CYS A 191 -17.47 4.40 5.38
N CYS A 192 -16.80 4.24 6.53
CA CYS A 192 -15.33 4.22 6.60
C CYS A 192 -14.75 3.10 5.73
N LEU A 193 -15.28 1.88 5.84
CA LEU A 193 -14.85 0.74 5.03
C LEU A 193 -15.10 0.98 3.54
N SER A 194 -16.22 1.58 3.16
CA SER A 194 -16.51 1.92 1.77
C SER A 194 -15.51 2.91 1.18
N VAL A 195 -15.10 3.94 1.93
CA VAL A 195 -14.07 4.90 1.49
C VAL A 195 -12.73 4.18 1.27
N VAL A 196 -12.30 3.39 2.25
CA VAL A 196 -11.02 2.66 2.17
C VAL A 196 -11.03 1.62 1.06
N ALA A 197 -12.11 0.86 0.91
CA ALA A 197 -12.25 -0.19 -0.10
C ALA A 197 -12.15 0.37 -1.52
N GLN A 198 -12.79 1.53 -1.79
CA GLN A 198 -12.68 2.20 -3.08
C GLN A 198 -11.23 2.60 -3.40
N CYS A 199 -10.46 3.05 -2.41
CA CYS A 199 -9.05 3.39 -2.61
C CYS A 199 -8.19 2.13 -2.87
N LEU A 200 -8.36 1.12 -2.01
CA LEU A 200 -7.60 -0.13 -2.09
C LEU A 200 -7.88 -0.91 -3.39
N HIS A 201 -9.07 -0.80 -3.96
CA HIS A 201 -9.44 -1.45 -5.22
C HIS A 201 -8.42 -1.15 -6.33
N TYR A 202 -8.01 0.11 -6.49
CA TYR A 202 -7.05 0.53 -7.50
C TYR A 202 -5.65 -0.06 -7.30
N ALA A 203 -5.31 -0.44 -6.07
CA ALA A 203 -4.04 -1.07 -5.73
C ALA A 203 -4.09 -2.59 -5.93
N TYR A 204 -5.15 -3.26 -5.48
CA TYR A 204 -5.29 -4.73 -5.61
C TYR A 204 -5.59 -5.17 -7.03
N ALA A 205 -6.54 -4.50 -7.67
CA ALA A 205 -6.98 -4.86 -9.00
C ALA A 205 -6.07 -4.25 -10.08
N LYS A 206 -4.97 -3.58 -9.73
CA LYS A 206 -4.09 -2.88 -10.69
C LYS A 206 -3.72 -3.72 -11.92
N PRO A 207 -3.33 -5.01 -11.83
CA PRO A 207 -3.03 -5.80 -13.02
C PRO A 207 -4.22 -5.96 -13.98
N VAL A 208 -5.43 -6.01 -13.44
CA VAL A 208 -6.67 -6.12 -14.20
C VAL A 208 -7.06 -4.75 -14.76
N ILE A 209 -7.02 -3.71 -13.92
CA ILE A 209 -7.32 -2.32 -14.30
C ILE A 209 -6.38 -1.86 -15.42
N ASP A 210 -5.08 -2.08 -15.33
CA ASP A 210 -4.12 -1.68 -16.38
C ASP A 210 -4.41 -2.35 -17.73
N ARG A 211 -5.07 -3.52 -17.75
CA ARG A 211 -5.47 -4.23 -18.97
C ARG A 211 -6.82 -3.75 -19.53
N LEU A 212 -7.74 -3.37 -18.65
CA LEU A 212 -9.09 -2.94 -19.03
C LEU A 212 -9.15 -1.43 -19.33
N LEU A 213 -8.44 -0.64 -18.54
CA LEU A 213 -8.48 0.82 -18.49
C LEU A 213 -7.03 1.36 -18.35
N PRO A 214 -6.21 1.32 -19.42
CA PRO A 214 -4.82 1.74 -19.36
C PRO A 214 -4.67 3.20 -18.90
N GLY A 215 -3.70 3.46 -18.03
CA GLY A 215 -3.35 4.81 -17.55
C GLY A 215 -4.10 5.28 -16.29
N VAL A 216 -5.16 4.59 -15.86
CA VAL A 216 -5.87 4.94 -14.62
C VAL A 216 -4.93 4.89 -13.41
N GLY A 217 -4.89 5.99 -12.64
CA GLY A 217 -4.09 6.10 -11.42
C GLY A 217 -2.58 5.94 -11.62
N SER A 218 -2.07 6.18 -12.84
CA SER A 218 -0.66 5.99 -13.17
C SER A 218 0.18 7.26 -13.06
N ARG A 219 -0.41 8.44 -13.26
CA ARG A 219 0.24 9.74 -13.04
C ARG A 219 -0.39 10.45 -11.84
N ASP A 220 0.36 11.39 -11.25
CA ASP A 220 -0.12 12.24 -10.15
C ASP A 220 -1.48 12.91 -10.45
N GLU A 221 -1.69 13.37 -11.68
CA GLU A 221 -2.95 13.95 -12.16
C GLU A 221 -4.09 12.93 -12.15
N ASP A 222 -3.83 11.69 -12.60
CA ASP A 222 -4.82 10.63 -12.63
C ASP A 222 -5.20 10.20 -11.20
N ILE A 223 -4.21 10.11 -10.30
CA ILE A 223 -4.42 9.85 -8.87
C ILE A 223 -5.27 10.97 -8.24
N ALA A 224 -5.02 12.23 -8.60
CA ALA A 224 -5.81 13.36 -8.12
C ALA A 224 -7.27 13.31 -8.60
N LEU A 225 -7.50 12.93 -9.85
CA LEU A 225 -8.84 12.74 -10.41
C LEU A 225 -9.59 11.60 -9.70
N LEU A 226 -8.93 10.47 -9.44
CA LEU A 226 -9.50 9.38 -8.64
C LEU A 226 -9.87 9.85 -7.23
N ALA A 227 -9.00 10.64 -6.58
CA ALA A 227 -9.26 11.15 -5.25
C ALA A 227 -10.51 12.06 -5.22
N ALA A 228 -10.65 12.94 -6.20
CA ALA A 228 -11.83 13.80 -6.34
C ALA A 228 -13.10 12.95 -6.55
N HIS A 229 -13.05 11.99 -7.48
CA HIS A 229 -14.18 11.10 -7.77
C HIS A 229 -14.62 10.28 -6.56
N ILE A 230 -13.70 9.58 -5.89
CA ILE A 230 -14.03 8.76 -4.71
C ILE A 230 -14.62 9.65 -3.60
N THR A 231 -14.07 10.85 -3.41
CA THR A 231 -14.61 11.78 -2.42
C THR A 231 -16.03 12.19 -2.76
N GLU A 232 -16.31 12.60 -3.99
CA GLU A 232 -17.65 12.99 -4.45
C GLU A 232 -18.65 11.84 -4.30
N PHE A 233 -18.28 10.64 -4.78
CA PHE A 233 -19.13 9.45 -4.68
C PHE A 233 -19.44 9.08 -3.23
N SER A 234 -18.42 9.10 -2.35
CA SER A 234 -18.58 8.82 -0.93
C SER A 234 -19.44 9.87 -0.22
N LEU A 235 -19.28 11.15 -0.53
CA LEU A 235 -20.11 12.23 0.03
C LEU A 235 -21.56 12.08 -0.41
N GLY A 236 -21.82 11.75 -1.68
CA GLY A 236 -23.18 11.48 -2.17
C GLY A 236 -23.85 10.32 -1.43
N GLY A 237 -23.11 9.21 -1.23
CA GLY A 237 -23.59 8.08 -0.44
C GLY A 237 -23.89 8.43 1.02
N MET A 238 -22.98 9.16 1.68
CA MET A 238 -23.16 9.61 3.06
C MET A 238 -24.34 10.59 3.21
N ALA A 239 -24.51 11.52 2.26
CA ALA A 239 -25.64 12.44 2.24
C ALA A 239 -26.97 11.67 2.18
N ARG A 240 -27.06 10.65 1.32
CA ARG A 240 -28.25 9.81 1.22
C ARG A 240 -28.54 9.03 2.51
N ILE A 241 -27.51 8.50 3.16
CA ILE A 241 -27.65 7.80 4.45
C ILE A 241 -28.14 8.76 5.55
N ARG A 242 -27.58 9.96 5.61
CA ARG A 242 -27.97 11.00 6.57
C ARG A 242 -29.44 11.40 6.39
N GLU A 243 -29.88 11.60 5.15
CA GLU A 243 -31.29 11.89 4.83
C GLU A 243 -32.25 10.76 5.27
N GLN A 244 -31.87 9.50 5.05
CA GLN A 244 -32.68 8.36 5.48
C GLN A 244 -32.82 8.29 7.00
N ALA A 245 -31.72 8.54 7.72
CA ALA A 245 -31.73 8.57 9.18
C ALA A 245 -32.62 9.69 9.73
N ALA A 246 -32.57 10.89 9.14
CA ALA A 246 -33.41 12.02 9.54
C ALA A 246 -34.92 11.75 9.35
N ARG A 247 -35.30 11.02 8.29
CA ARG A 247 -36.70 10.61 8.06
C ARG A 247 -37.19 9.59 9.09
N GLN A 248 -36.31 8.69 9.54
CA GLN A 248 -36.65 7.67 10.54
C GLN A 248 -36.87 8.26 11.94
N THR A 249 -36.14 9.32 12.30
CA THR A 249 -36.32 10.01 13.59
C THR A 249 -37.49 11.00 13.60
N GLY A 250 -37.86 11.58 12.45
CA GLY A 250 -38.99 12.50 12.33
C GLY A 250 -40.38 11.84 12.28
N GLY A 251 -40.47 10.57 11.87
CA GLY A 251 -41.76 9.86 11.70
C GLY A 251 -42.35 9.21 12.96
N GLY A 252 -41.68 9.29 14.11
CA GLY A 252 -42.12 8.66 15.37
C GLY A 252 -42.88 9.59 16.34
N ARG A 253 -43.24 10.80 15.91
CA ARG A 253 -44.06 11.75 16.66
C ARG A 253 -45.31 12.09 15.84
N SER A 254 -46.24 11.15 15.73
CA SER A 254 -47.61 11.45 15.34
C SER A 254 -48.58 10.46 15.95
#